data_AF-A0A4Y2NG21-F1
#
_entry.id   AF-A0A4Y2NG21-F1
#
_cell.length_a   1.000
_cell.length_b   1.000
_cell.length_c   1.000
_cell.angle_alpha   90.00
_cell.angle_beta   90.00
_cell.angle_gamma   90.00
#
_symmetry.space_group_name_H-M   'P 1'
#
loop_
_entity.id
_entity.type
_entity.pdbx_description
1 polymer ?
#
loop_
_entity_poly.entity_id
_entity_poly.type
_entity_poly.pdbx_seq_one_letter_code
_entity_poly.pdbx_strand_id
1 'polypeptide(L)'
;MPYTPEQNGVIERENKILVEAARSMLHAKDLPDKLWAEAVNMAAYVLNRTEPTPEAGKSPYEIWFKRKPSVDHLKIFGSECFTHIPKQKRRKFDKNAIKG
;
A
#
# COMPACT_ATOMS: atom_id res chain seq x y z
N MET A 1 4.38 21.48 -13.59
CA MET A 1 4.74 22.11 -14.87
C MET A 1 5.27 21.01 -15.79
N PRO A 2 4.89 20.92 -17.08
CA PRO A 2 5.11 19.71 -17.88
C PRO A 2 6.46 19.60 -18.61
N TYR A 3 7.47 20.43 -18.31
CA TYR A 3 8.69 20.52 -19.15
C TYR A 3 9.97 20.86 -18.39
N THR A 4 10.31 20.09 -17.36
CA THR A 4 11.66 20.12 -16.77
C THR A 4 12.25 18.71 -16.87
N PRO A 5 13.12 18.44 -17.85
CA PRO A 5 13.64 17.11 -18.11
C PRO A 5 14.30 16.46 -16.88
N GLU A 6 14.98 17.24 -16.03
CA GLU A 6 15.60 16.71 -14.82
C GLU A 6 14.56 16.24 -13.78
N GLN A 7 13.41 16.92 -13.69
CA GLN A 7 12.34 16.55 -12.76
C GLN A 7 11.55 15.34 -13.26
N ASN A 8 11.36 15.22 -14.58
CA ASN A 8 10.67 14.08 -15.18
C ASN A 8 11.44 12.78 -14.94
N GLY A 9 12.77 12.78 -15.06
CA GLY A 9 13.59 11.59 -14.81
C GLY A 9 13.47 11.06 -13.36
N VAL A 10 13.35 11.97 -12.38
CA VAL A 10 13.11 11.59 -10.98
C VAL A 10 11.71 10.97 -10.83
N ILE A 11 10.68 11.61 -11.38
CA ILE A 11 9.30 11.11 -11.31
C ILE A 11 9.15 9.75 -12.00
N GLU A 12 9.79 9.56 -13.15
CA GLU A 12 9.77 8.29 -13.90
C GLU A 12 10.38 7.15 -13.08
N ARG A 13 11.50 7.40 -12.39
CA ARG A 13 12.13 6.41 -11.51
C ARG A 13 11.23 6.04 -10.34
N GLU A 14 10.66 7.02 -9.66
CA GLU A 14 9.75 6.80 -8.53
C GLU A 14 8.51 6.00 -8.95
N ASN A 15 7.90 6.37 -10.09
CA ASN A 15 6.75 5.64 -10.64
C ASN A 15 7.10 4.19 -11.00
N LYS A 16 8.30 3.96 -11.54
CA LYS A 16 8.77 2.61 -11.85
C LYS A 16 8.92 1.76 -10.57
N ILE A 17 9.56 2.29 -9.54
CA ILE A 17 9.73 1.60 -8.25
C ILE A 17 8.36 1.25 -7.65
N LEU A 18 7.42 2.20 -7.66
CA LEU A 18 6.08 2.00 -7.14
C LEU A 18 5.34 0.86 -7.85
N VAL A 19 5.39 0.83 -9.19
CA VAL A 19 4.71 -0.20 -9.99
C VAL A 19 5.39 -1.57 -9.82
N GLU A 20 6.71 -1.62 -9.74
CA GLU A 20 7.46 -2.86 -9.49
C GLU A 20 7.16 -3.43 -8.10
N ALA A 21 7.08 -2.57 -7.07
CA ALA A 21 6.69 -2.96 -5.72
C ALA A 21 5.26 -3.51 -5.68
N ALA A 22 4.30 -2.82 -6.31
CA ALA A 22 2.91 -3.26 -6.39
C ALA A 22 2.78 -4.61 -7.10
N ARG A 23 3.48 -4.79 -8.23
CA ARG A 23 3.52 -6.06 -8.97
C ARG A 23 4.10 -7.19 -8.12
N SER A 24 5.18 -6.92 -7.40
CA SER A 24 5.80 -7.90 -6.48
C SER A 24 4.83 -8.31 -5.36
N MET A 25 4.08 -7.36 -4.79
CA MET A 25 3.07 -7.64 -3.76
C MET A 25 1.94 -8.54 -4.26
N LEU A 26 1.47 -8.34 -5.50
CA LEU A 26 0.44 -9.21 -6.11
C LEU A 26 0.94 -10.63 -6.31
N HIS A 27 2.12 -10.79 -6.94
CA HIS A 27 2.68 -12.11 -7.22
C HIS A 27 3.11 -12.86 -5.96
N ALA A 28 3.56 -12.16 -4.92
CA ALA A 28 3.94 -12.78 -3.64
C ALA A 28 2.76 -13.49 -2.94
N LYS A 29 1.52 -13.17 -3.30
CA LYS A 29 0.29 -13.75 -2.72
C LYS A 29 -0.64 -14.37 -3.74
N ASP A 30 -0.18 -14.54 -4.97
CA ASP A 30 -0.97 -15.06 -6.09
C ASP A 30 -2.34 -14.37 -6.20
N LEU A 31 -2.34 -13.04 -6.04
CA LEU A 31 -3.56 -12.25 -6.05
C LEU A 31 -3.95 -11.84 -7.46
N PRO A 32 -5.25 -11.75 -7.79
CA PRO A 32 -5.69 -11.36 -9.11
C PRO A 32 -5.30 -9.90 -9.44
N ASP A 33 -4.92 -9.65 -10.69
CA ASP A 33 -4.53 -8.32 -11.19
C ASP A 33 -5.57 -7.22 -10.97
N LYS A 34 -6.85 -7.59 -10.78
CA LYS A 34 -7.93 -6.65 -10.43
C LYS A 34 -7.65 -5.87 -9.14
N LEU A 35 -6.77 -6.37 -8.27
CA LEU A 35 -6.35 -5.73 -7.02
C LEU A 35 -5.15 -4.79 -7.19
N TRP A 36 -4.74 -4.48 -8.43
CA TRP A 36 -3.60 -3.59 -8.71
C TRP A 36 -3.69 -2.24 -7.99
N ALA A 37 -4.88 -1.64 -7.90
CA ALA A 37 -5.06 -0.35 -7.25
C ALA A 37 -4.75 -0.44 -5.74
N GLU A 38 -5.18 -1.52 -5.08
CA GLU A 38 -4.88 -1.77 -3.67
C GLU A 38 -3.40 -2.08 -3.46
N ALA A 39 -2.79 -2.83 -4.38
CA ALA A 39 -1.36 -3.12 -4.33
C ALA A 39 -0.52 -1.85 -4.48
N VAL A 40 -0.89 -0.95 -5.40
CA VAL A 40 -0.23 0.36 -5.59
C VAL A 40 -0.41 1.26 -4.36
N ASN A 41 -1.61 1.31 -3.79
CA ASN A 41 -1.87 2.07 -2.56
C ASN A 41 -1.01 1.58 -1.39
N MET A 42 -0.95 0.25 -1.20
CA MET A 42 -0.13 -0.34 -0.15
C MET A 42 1.36 -0.11 -0.39
N ALA A 43 1.83 -0.29 -1.63
CA ALA A 43 3.21 0.00 -2.01
C ALA A 43 3.57 1.46 -1.70
N ALA A 44 2.79 2.43 -2.18
CA ALA A 44 3.00 3.84 -1.88
C ALA A 44 3.00 4.11 -0.36
N TYR A 45 2.10 3.48 0.39
CA TYR A 45 2.01 3.66 1.84
C TYR A 45 3.27 3.18 2.57
N VAL A 46 3.80 2.03 2.17
CA VAL A 46 5.00 1.41 2.73
C VAL A 46 6.23 2.22 2.33
N LEU A 47 6.43 2.46 1.03
CA LEU A 47 7.61 3.14 0.51
C LEU A 47 7.78 4.52 1.17
N ASN A 48 6.70 5.29 1.30
CA ASN A 48 6.73 6.60 1.98
C ASN A 48 7.16 6.54 3.46
N ARG A 49 7.09 5.38 4.12
CA ARG A 49 7.42 5.20 5.55
C ARG A 49 8.71 4.43 5.79
N THR A 50 9.19 3.67 4.81
CA THR A 50 10.34 2.78 4.99
C THR A 50 11.49 3.08 4.06
N GLU A 51 11.26 3.74 2.92
CA GLU A 51 12.36 4.00 1.99
C GLU A 51 13.38 4.99 2.58
N PRO A 52 14.67 4.71 2.40
CA PRO A 52 15.72 5.63 2.79
C PRO A 52 15.67 6.84 1.86
N THR A 53 15.72 8.03 2.46
CA THR A 53 15.87 9.27 1.71
C THR A 53 17.34 9.71 1.68
N PRO A 54 17.70 10.72 0.85
CA PRO A 54 19.04 11.30 0.89
C PRO A 54 19.43 11.85 2.26
N GLU A 55 18.46 12.15 3.13
CA GLU A 55 18.71 12.52 4.52
C GLU A 55 18.89 11.25 5.37
N ALA A 56 20.12 11.03 5.84
CA ALA A 56 20.52 9.80 6.51
C ALA A 56 19.58 9.41 7.66
N GLY A 57 18.98 8.22 7.53
CA GLY A 57 18.15 7.62 8.56
C GLY A 57 16.73 8.19 8.69
N LYS A 58 16.25 9.00 7.73
CA LYS A 58 14.87 9.48 7.69
C LYS A 58 14.09 8.93 6.51
N SER A 59 12.84 8.58 6.76
CA SER A 59 11.83 8.23 5.75
C SER A 59 11.19 9.48 5.13
N PRO A 60 10.58 9.38 3.93
CA PRO A 60 9.83 10.50 3.34
C PRO A 60 8.76 11.06 4.28
N TYR A 61 8.08 10.17 5.02
CA TYR A 61 7.10 10.54 6.04
C TYR A 61 7.72 11.39 7.16
N GLU A 62 8.90 11.04 7.66
CA GLU A 62 9.61 11.83 8.68
C GLU A 62 10.05 13.18 8.14
N ILE A 63 10.48 13.25 6.89
CA ILE A 63 10.87 14.53 6.27
C ILE A 63 9.66 15.45 6.16
N TRP A 64 8.52 14.92 5.70
CA TRP A 64 7.32 15.70 5.44
C TRP A 64 6.58 16.09 6.73
N PHE A 65 6.35 15.13 7.63
CA PHE A 65 5.54 15.33 8.83
C PHE A 65 6.37 15.63 10.09
N LYS A 66 7.70 15.59 10.00
CA LYS A 66 8.64 15.79 11.13
C LYS A 66 8.38 14.86 12.32
N ARG A 67 7.77 13.70 12.06
CA ARG A 67 7.38 12.69 13.05
C ARG A 67 7.72 11.30 12.52
N LYS A 68 8.22 10.42 13.40
CA LYS A 68 8.42 9.01 13.10
C LYS A 68 7.09 8.32 12.75
N PRO A 69 6.97 7.59 11.62
CA PRO A 69 5.78 6.81 11.35
C PRO A 69 5.69 5.65 12.35
N SER A 70 4.49 5.37 12.85
CA SER A 70 4.22 4.05 13.41
C SER A 70 4.02 3.08 12.26
N VAL A 71 4.53 1.86 12.41
CA VAL A 71 4.39 0.75 11.46
C VAL A 71 3.66 -0.44 12.08
N ASP A 72 3.24 -0.34 13.34
CA ASP A 72 2.65 -1.44 14.11
C ASP A 72 1.29 -1.88 13.55
N HIS A 73 0.60 -0.98 12.86
CA HIS A 73 -0.68 -1.26 12.21
C HIS A 73 -0.52 -1.91 10.82
N LEU A 74 0.70 -1.99 10.27
CA LEU A 74 0.90 -2.61 8.97
C LEU A 74 0.56 -4.10 9.04
N LYS A 75 -0.17 -4.56 8.03
CA LYS A 75 -0.48 -5.97 7.80
C LYS A 75 0.15 -6.42 6.50
N ILE A 76 0.43 -7.71 6.41
CA ILE A 76 0.91 -8.32 5.17
C ILE A 76 -0.19 -8.13 4.12
N PHE A 77 0.20 -7.58 2.97
CA PHE A 77 -0.70 -7.45 1.82
C PHE A 77 -1.23 -8.84 1.43
N GLY A 78 -2.52 -8.94 1.08
CA GLY A 78 -3.15 -10.23 0.79
C GLY A 78 -3.37 -11.13 2.00
N SER A 79 -3.36 -10.58 3.22
CA SER A 79 -3.83 -11.32 4.40
C SER A 79 -5.34 -11.56 4.33
N GLU A 80 -5.79 -12.67 4.92
CA GLU A 80 -7.21 -13.02 4.93
C GLU A 80 -8.02 -11.93 5.64
N CYS A 81 -9.03 -11.41 4.94
CA CYS A 81 -9.94 -10.43 5.48
C CYS A 81 -11.36 -11.00 5.56
N PHE A 82 -12.16 -10.48 6.48
CA PHE A 82 -13.54 -10.90 6.68
C PHE A 82 -14.47 -9.71 6.52
N THR A 83 -15.45 -9.84 5.63
CA THR A 83 -16.46 -8.81 5.40
C THR A 83 -17.66 -9.04 6.32
N HIS A 84 -18.02 -8.03 7.08
CA HIS A 84 -19.15 -8.08 8.01
C HIS A 84 -20.50 -8.12 7.26
N ILE A 85 -21.31 -9.15 7.51
CA ILE A 85 -22.65 -9.29 6.90
C ILE A 85 -23.63 -8.31 7.56
N PRO A 86 -24.41 -7.46 6.90
CA PRO A 86 -25.38 -6.61 7.59
C PRO A 86 -26.44 -7.41 8.36
N LYS A 87 -26.88 -6.92 9.54
CA LYS A 87 -27.89 -7.61 10.39
C LYS A 87 -29.18 -7.96 9.63
N GLN A 88 -29.59 -7.12 8.68
CA GLN A 88 -30.77 -7.32 7.83
C GLN A 88 -30.67 -8.60 6.97
N LYS A 89 -29.45 -9.08 6.68
CA LYS A 89 -29.19 -10.28 5.88
C LYS A 89 -28.88 -11.51 6.75
N ARG A 90 -29.07 -11.42 8.08
CA ARG A 90 -28.78 -12.50 9.03
C ARG A 90 -30.06 -12.97 9.73
N ARG A 91 -30.18 -14.28 9.93
CA ARG A 91 -31.12 -14.92 10.85
C ARG A 91 -30.43 -15.24 12.17
N LYS A 92 -31.21 -15.65 13.18
CA LYS A 92 -30.69 -16.07 14.47
C LYS A 92 -29.73 -17.25 14.28
N PHE A 93 -28.50 -17.13 14.80
CA PHE A 93 -27.37 -18.07 14.65
C PHE A 93 -26.64 -18.09 13.29
N ASP A 94 -26.96 -17.18 12.35
CA ASP A 94 -26.18 -17.08 11.11
C ASP A 94 -24.77 -16.52 11.36
N LYS A 95 -23.83 -16.88 10.47
CA LYS A 95 -22.48 -16.33 10.48
C LYS A 95 -22.53 -14.80 10.34
N ASN A 96 -21.64 -14.12 11.08
CA ASN A 96 -21.58 -12.66 11.07
C ASN A 96 -20.61 -12.09 10.03
N ALA A 97 -19.76 -12.93 9.43
CA ALA A 97 -18.78 -12.49 8.44
C ALA A 97 -18.53 -13.55 7.36
N ILE A 98 -18.13 -13.08 6.18
CA ILE A 98 -17.74 -13.90 5.03
C ILE A 98 -16.27 -13.63 4.75
N LYS A 99 -15.49 -14.70 4.47
CA LYS A 99 -14.10 -14.59 4.04
C LYS A 99 -14.03 -13.90 2.67
N GLY A 100 -13.16 -12.89 2.55
CA GLY A 100 -12.89 -12.17 1.31
C GLY A 100 -11.93 -12.89 0.38
#